data_AF-A0AAU9L2D5-F1
#
_entry.id   AF-A0AAU9L2D5-F1
#
_cell.length_a   1.000
_cell.length_b   1.000
_cell.length_c   1.000
_cell.angle_alpha   90.00
_cell.angle_beta   90.00
_cell.angle_gamma   90.00
#
_symmetry.space_group_name_H-M   'P 1'
#
loop_
_entity.id
_entity.type
_entity.pdbx_description
1 polymer ?
#
loop_
_entity_poly.entity_id
_entity_poly.type
_entity_poly.pdbx_seq_one_letter_code
_entity_poly.pdbx_strand_id
1 'polypeptide(L)'
;MSIVRRLQARVQHWHLLGRYYVNKWHYSVSKWAECVLYGQSRTGNSPKVASVAFMITRAMRQQLIDAGFPSSAISSLQPAVAQKVIAEKVTFAKFQELQNQHQVEEAAKRAKQMLQQEEEQDQQKSVLVVANKQQEVKQHEETVISGALATQQKKVGKEREVNKT
;
A
#
# COMPACT_ATOMS: atom_id res chain seq x y z
N MET A 1 47.23 -57.84 21.85
CA MET A 1 46.66 -57.04 20.74
C MET A 1 47.76 -56.77 19.70
N SER A 2 47.78 -57.50 18.58
CA SER A 2 48.89 -57.52 17.61
C SER A 2 49.08 -56.19 16.88
N ILE A 3 50.34 -55.81 16.66
CA ILE A 3 50.76 -54.57 15.96
C ILE A 3 50.12 -54.47 14.56
N VAL A 4 49.95 -55.63 13.90
CA VAL A 4 49.31 -55.76 12.59
C VAL A 4 47.86 -55.26 12.60
N ARG A 5 47.08 -55.57 13.65
CA ARG A 5 45.69 -55.08 13.77
C ARG A 5 45.62 -53.57 13.95
N ARG A 6 46.61 -52.97 14.63
CA ARG A 6 46.68 -51.50 14.79
C ARG A 6 47.03 -50.80 13.48
N LEU A 7 47.93 -51.38 12.68
CA LEU A 7 48.26 -50.88 11.34
C LEU A 7 47.06 -50.99 10.39
N GLN A 8 46.36 -52.12 10.40
CA GLN A 8 45.16 -52.33 9.59
C GLN A 8 44.05 -51.32 9.93
N ALA A 9 43.81 -51.06 11.23
CA ALA A 9 42.82 -50.08 11.67
C ALA A 9 43.18 -48.65 11.22
N ARG A 10 44.47 -48.28 11.24
CA ARG A 10 44.93 -46.98 10.72
C ARG A 10 44.68 -46.85 9.22
N VAL A 11 45.02 -47.88 8.43
CA VAL A 11 44.79 -47.85 6.97
C VAL A 11 43.30 -47.73 6.65
N GLN A 12 42.45 -48.47 7.35
CA GLN A 12 40.99 -48.36 7.19
C GLN A 12 40.47 -46.96 7.56
N HIS A 13 41.00 -46.36 8.62
CA HIS A 13 40.66 -45.00 9.02
C HIS A 13 41.05 -43.97 7.96
N TRP A 14 42.27 -44.05 7.42
CA TRP A 14 42.73 -43.19 6.33
C TRP A 14 41.90 -43.37 5.06
N HIS A 15 41.49 -44.60 4.74
CA HIS A 15 40.63 -44.87 3.59
C HIS A 15 39.24 -44.24 3.74
N LEU A 16 38.62 -44.34 4.93
CA LEU A 16 37.34 -43.71 5.24
C LEU A 16 37.44 -42.17 5.20
N LEU A 17 38.50 -41.61 5.77
CA LEU A 17 38.78 -40.18 5.71
C LEU A 17 38.95 -39.69 4.27
N GLY A 18 39.72 -40.42 3.45
CA GLY A 18 39.91 -40.10 2.04
C GLY A 18 38.57 -40.04 1.30
N ARG A 19 37.72 -41.06 1.46
CA ARG A 19 36.38 -41.07 0.86
C ARG A 19 35.51 -39.92 1.33
N TYR A 20 35.55 -39.60 2.63
CA TYR A 20 34.82 -38.46 3.19
C TYR A 20 35.25 -37.14 2.57
N TYR A 21 36.56 -36.87 2.48
CA TYR A 21 37.07 -35.62 1.93
C TYR A 21 36.77 -35.47 0.45
N VAL A 22 36.89 -36.55 -0.34
CA VAL A 22 36.53 -36.53 -1.77
C VAL A 22 35.04 -36.24 -1.95
N ASN A 23 34.17 -36.92 -1.18
CA ASN A 23 32.73 -36.67 -1.24
C ASN A 23 32.37 -35.25 -0.80
N LYS A 24 32.99 -34.76 0.28
CA LYS A 24 32.79 -33.39 0.78
C LYS A 24 33.25 -32.36 -0.26
N TRP A 25 34.37 -32.61 -0.93
CA TRP A 25 34.88 -31.74 -1.96
C TRP A 25 33.94 -31.70 -3.17
N HIS A 26 33.52 -32.86 -3.68
CA HIS A 26 32.51 -32.95 -4.73
C HIS A 26 31.23 -32.20 -4.38
N TYR A 27 30.68 -32.44 -3.18
CA TYR A 27 29.48 -31.75 -2.73
C TYR A 27 29.69 -30.23 -2.65
N SER A 28 30.82 -29.79 -2.10
CA SER A 28 31.11 -28.37 -1.93
C SER A 28 31.28 -27.67 -3.28
N VAL A 29 31.95 -28.31 -4.24
CA VAL A 29 32.15 -27.78 -5.59
C VAL A 29 30.85 -27.78 -6.37
N SER A 30 30.07 -28.87 -6.35
CA SER A 30 28.75 -28.92 -7.00
C SER A 30 27.80 -27.87 -6.42
N LYS A 31 27.76 -27.71 -5.09
CA LYS A 31 26.93 -26.68 -4.46
C LYS A 31 27.42 -25.27 -4.75
N TRP A 32 28.73 -25.05 -4.80
CA TRP A 32 29.27 -23.76 -5.20
C TRP A 32 28.94 -23.46 -6.66
N ALA A 33 29.04 -24.45 -7.56
CA ALA A 33 28.67 -24.31 -8.96
C ALA A 33 27.18 -23.99 -9.12
N GLU A 34 26.29 -24.66 -8.37
CA GLU A 34 24.87 -24.30 -8.30
C GLU A 34 24.67 -22.85 -7.82
N CYS A 35 25.37 -22.43 -6.76
CA CYS A 35 25.31 -21.05 -6.27
C CYS A 35 25.74 -20.02 -7.33
N VAL A 36 26.77 -20.33 -8.11
CA VAL A 36 27.25 -19.45 -9.19
C VAL A 36 26.29 -19.45 -10.37
N LEU A 37 25.84 -20.62 -10.82
CA LEU A 37 24.98 -20.78 -11.99
C LEU A 37 23.59 -20.17 -11.78
N TYR A 38 23.02 -20.36 -10.58
CA TYR A 38 21.68 -19.88 -10.22
C TYR A 38 21.71 -18.55 -9.46
N GLY A 39 22.88 -17.93 -9.29
CA GLY A 39 23.05 -16.66 -8.58
C GLY A 39 22.64 -16.71 -7.10
N GLN A 40 22.47 -17.90 -6.53
CA GLN A 40 22.03 -18.10 -5.17
C GLN A 40 23.21 -17.96 -4.21
N SER A 41 23.46 -16.76 -3.70
CA SER A 41 24.56 -16.51 -2.78
C SER A 41 24.33 -17.26 -1.45
N ARG A 42 25.35 -17.96 -0.94
CA ARG A 42 25.35 -18.64 0.38
C ARG A 42 24.97 -17.72 1.55
N THR A 43 25.12 -16.42 1.37
CA THR A 43 24.71 -15.34 2.26
C THR A 43 23.38 -14.74 1.81
N GLY A 44 22.27 -15.26 2.31
CA GLY A 44 20.99 -14.54 2.43
C GLY A 44 20.24 -14.12 1.17
N ASN A 45 20.76 -14.38 -0.03
CA ASN A 45 20.04 -14.13 -1.29
C ASN A 45 19.23 -15.38 -1.66
N SER A 46 18.19 -15.65 -0.87
CA SER A 46 17.04 -16.44 -1.31
C SER A 46 16.55 -15.90 -2.66
N PRO A 47 15.89 -16.71 -3.52
CA PRO A 47 15.26 -16.20 -4.73
C PRO A 47 14.51 -14.93 -4.34
N LYS A 48 14.75 -13.84 -5.08
CA LYS A 48 14.26 -12.49 -4.75
C LYS A 48 12.76 -12.45 -5.01
N VAL A 49 11.99 -13.23 -4.23
CA VAL A 49 10.55 -13.14 -4.15
C VAL A 49 10.28 -11.70 -3.73
N ALA A 50 9.36 -11.04 -4.43
CA ALA A 50 8.97 -9.66 -4.15
C ALA A 50 8.51 -9.55 -2.69
N SER A 51 9.46 -9.24 -1.81
CA SER A 51 9.27 -9.14 -0.38
C SER A 51 9.10 -7.65 -0.09
N VAL A 52 7.89 -7.29 0.31
CA VAL A 52 7.60 -5.93 0.76
C VAL A 52 8.23 -5.76 2.14
N ALA A 53 9.06 -4.74 2.32
CA ALA A 53 9.61 -4.43 3.63
C ALA A 53 8.49 -4.08 4.61
N PHE A 54 8.34 -4.90 5.66
CA PHE A 54 7.39 -4.68 6.74
C PHE A 54 7.99 -3.89 7.92
N MET A 55 9.31 -3.96 8.10
CA MET A 55 10.02 -3.30 9.20
C MET A 55 11.44 -2.92 8.81
N ILE A 56 11.99 -1.86 9.41
CA ILE A 56 13.39 -1.47 9.25
C ILE A 56 14.27 -2.43 10.05
N THR A 57 15.11 -3.20 9.36
CA THR A 57 16.03 -4.15 10.00
C THR A 57 17.27 -3.47 10.58
N ARG A 58 18.01 -4.17 11.44
CA ARG A 58 19.30 -3.67 11.98
C ARG A 58 20.31 -3.35 10.88
N ALA A 59 20.38 -4.19 9.84
CA ALA A 59 21.27 -3.97 8.70
C ALA A 59 20.86 -2.72 7.90
N MET A 60 19.57 -2.54 7.64
CA MET A 60 19.05 -1.33 6.98
C MET A 60 19.34 -0.07 7.82
N ARG A 61 19.18 -0.16 9.14
CA ARG A 61 19.49 0.95 10.04
C ARG A 61 20.97 1.36 9.94
N GLN A 62 21.89 0.39 9.89
CA GLN A 62 23.31 0.69 9.70
C GLN A 62 23.55 1.39 8.36
N GLN A 63 22.97 0.87 7.26
CA GLN A 63 23.11 1.47 5.93
C GLN A 63 22.57 2.90 5.87
N LEU A 64 21.47 3.19 6.57
CA LEU A 64 20.91 4.54 6.66
C LEU A 64 21.80 5.47 7.50
N ILE A 65 22.38 4.98 8.59
CA ILE A 65 23.35 5.74 9.39
C ILE A 65 24.58 6.07 8.54
N ASP A 66 25.09 5.11 7.77
CA ASP A 66 26.22 5.30 6.86
C ASP A 66 25.89 6.32 5.75
N ALA A 67 24.61 6.44 5.37
CA ALA A 67 24.09 7.45 4.44
C ALA A 67 23.81 8.82 5.09
N GLY A 68 24.07 8.97 6.39
CA GLY A 68 23.94 10.23 7.13
C GLY A 68 22.54 10.49 7.73
N PHE A 69 21.68 9.47 7.83
CA PHE A 69 20.36 9.63 8.45
C PHE A 69 20.45 9.66 9.98
N PRO A 70 19.87 10.66 10.66
CA PRO A 70 19.80 10.68 12.11
C PRO A 70 18.82 9.60 12.61
N SER A 71 19.10 9.07 13.81
CA SER A 71 18.29 7.99 14.40
C SER A 71 16.82 8.35 14.61
N SER A 72 16.53 9.63 14.89
CA SER A 72 15.15 10.16 15.00
C SER A 72 14.38 10.02 13.69
N ALA A 73 15.00 10.40 12.56
CA ALA A 73 14.38 10.31 11.24
C ALA A 73 14.18 8.86 10.79
N ILE A 74 15.11 7.96 11.12
CA ILE A 74 14.99 6.53 10.80
C ILE A 74 13.75 5.92 11.48
N SER A 75 13.49 6.29 12.74
CA SER A 75 12.34 5.76 13.49
C SER A 75 10.99 6.18 12.90
N SER A 76 10.90 7.37 12.31
CA SER A 76 9.69 7.86 11.63
C SER A 76 9.51 7.33 10.21
N LEU A 77 10.54 6.70 9.64
CA LEU A 77 10.56 6.34 8.23
C LEU A 77 9.74 5.06 7.98
N GLN A 78 8.93 5.06 6.93
CA GLN A 78 8.23 3.85 6.53
C GLN A 78 9.23 2.82 5.99
N PRO A 79 9.10 1.53 6.34
CA PRO A 79 10.03 0.48 5.90
C PRO A 79 10.20 0.37 4.38
N ALA A 80 9.11 0.55 3.62
CA ALA A 80 9.15 0.53 2.16
C ALA A 80 9.97 1.70 1.59
N VAL A 81 9.85 2.89 2.20
CA VAL A 81 10.63 4.08 1.82
C VAL A 81 12.10 3.88 2.17
N ALA A 82 12.40 3.32 3.34
CA ALA A 82 13.78 3.01 3.75
C ALA A 82 14.46 2.08 2.75
N GLN A 83 13.75 1.05 2.29
CA GLN A 83 14.27 0.12 1.29
C GLN A 83 14.57 0.81 -0.04
N LYS A 84 13.69 1.73 -0.49
CA LYS A 84 13.92 2.53 -1.70
C LYS A 84 15.14 3.43 -1.57
N VAL A 85 15.24 4.17 -0.47
CA VAL A 85 16.38 5.05 -0.16
C VAL A 85 17.70 4.28 -0.18
N ILE A 86 17.73 3.08 0.40
CA ILE A 86 18.90 2.21 0.40
C ILE A 86 19.21 1.70 -1.01
N ALA A 87 18.19 1.29 -1.76
CA ALA A 87 18.36 0.79 -3.13
C ALA A 87 18.91 1.88 -4.08
N GLU A 88 18.44 3.12 -3.91
CA GLU A 88 18.82 4.29 -4.70
C GLU A 88 20.06 5.03 -4.14
N LYS A 89 20.56 4.62 -2.96
CA LYS A 89 21.70 5.22 -2.26
C LYS A 89 21.56 6.73 -2.06
N VAL A 90 20.37 7.17 -1.63
CA VAL A 90 20.05 8.59 -1.45
C VAL A 90 20.59 9.09 -0.11
N THR A 91 21.25 10.25 -0.12
CA THR A 91 21.72 10.96 1.09
C THR A 91 20.56 11.69 1.78
N PHE A 92 20.66 11.90 3.09
CA PHE A 92 19.63 12.57 3.89
C PHE A 92 19.15 13.93 3.32
N ALA A 93 20.06 14.78 2.83
CA ALA A 93 19.69 16.08 2.25
C ALA A 93 18.76 15.94 1.03
N LYS A 94 19.11 15.03 0.11
CA LYS A 94 18.28 14.73 -1.07
C LYS A 94 16.94 14.11 -0.68
N PHE A 95 16.94 13.27 0.35
CA PHE A 95 15.71 12.69 0.85
C PHE A 95 14.74 13.77 1.38
N GLN A 96 15.26 14.78 2.08
CA GLN A 96 14.45 15.88 2.59
C GLN A 96 13.84 16.72 1.46
N GLU A 97 14.61 17.00 0.40
CA GLU A 97 14.10 17.68 -0.81
C GLU A 97 12.96 16.90 -1.46
N LEU A 98 13.14 15.59 -1.64
CA LEU A 98 12.11 14.71 -2.22
C LEU A 98 10.86 14.63 -1.34
N GLN A 99 11.02 14.60 -0.02
CA GLN A 99 9.89 14.56 0.91
C GLN A 99 9.07 15.85 0.85
N ASN A 100 9.73 17.00 0.69
CA ASN A 100 9.06 18.28 0.51
C ASN A 100 8.29 18.33 -0.83
N GLN A 101 8.89 17.83 -1.91
CA GLN A 101 8.22 17.76 -3.22
C GLN A 101 6.97 16.87 -3.19
N HIS A 102 7.06 15.70 -2.54
CA HIS A 102 5.91 14.81 -2.40
C HIS A 102 4.76 15.44 -1.60
N GLN A 103 5.06 16.19 -0.54
CA GLN A 103 4.01 16.89 0.23
C GLN A 103 3.29 17.96 -0.61
N VAL A 104 4.03 18.71 -1.43
CA VAL A 104 3.44 19.71 -2.34
C VAL A 104 2.56 19.04 -3.39
N GLU A 105 3.00 17.90 -3.94
CA GLU A 105 2.24 17.16 -4.94
C GLU A 105 0.96 16.54 -4.34
N GLU A 106 1.02 15.99 -3.13
CA GLU A 106 -0.16 15.48 -2.43
C GLU A 106 -1.15 16.58 -2.08
N ALA A 107 -0.65 17.74 -1.63
CA ALA A 107 -1.50 18.91 -1.38
C ALA A 107 -2.18 19.39 -2.67
N ALA A 108 -1.45 19.43 -3.79
CA ALA A 108 -2.00 19.79 -5.08
C ALA A 108 -3.06 18.79 -5.58
N LYS A 109 -2.86 17.48 -5.35
CA LYS A 109 -3.85 16.44 -5.68
C LYS A 109 -5.13 16.58 -4.85
N ARG A 110 -5.00 16.84 -3.54
CA ARG A 110 -6.15 17.08 -2.66
C ARG A 110 -6.91 18.34 -3.05
N ALA A 111 -6.22 19.42 -3.37
CA ALA A 111 -6.83 20.65 -3.85
C ALA A 111 -7.62 20.43 -5.15
N LYS A 112 -7.05 19.69 -6.12
CA LYS A 112 -7.74 19.32 -7.35
C LYS A 112 -8.99 18.47 -7.10
N GLN A 113 -8.93 17.54 -6.16
CA GLN A 113 -10.09 16.71 -5.79
C GLN A 113 -11.19 17.52 -5.11
N MET A 114 -10.83 18.49 -4.25
CA MET A 114 -11.82 19.39 -3.64
C MET A 114 -12.51 20.27 -4.69
N LEU A 115 -11.75 20.84 -5.63
CA LEU A 115 -12.32 21.65 -6.72
C LEU A 115 -13.28 20.83 -7.60
N GLN A 116 -12.96 19.57 -7.92
CA GLN A 116 -13.84 18.69 -8.68
C GLN A 116 -15.15 18.38 -7.92
N GLN A 117 -15.08 18.19 -6.60
CA GLN A 117 -16.28 17.96 -5.78
C GLN A 117 -17.16 19.21 -5.67
N GLU A 118 -16.58 20.40 -5.61
CA GLU A 118 -17.33 21.67 -5.60
C GLU A 118 -18.00 21.94 -6.96
N GLU A 119 -17.31 21.69 -8.08
CA GLU A 119 -17.90 21.82 -9.42
C GLU A 119 -19.09 20.86 -9.65
N GLU A 120 -19.03 19.64 -9.12
CA GLU A 120 -20.16 18.68 -9.18
C GLU A 120 -21.34 19.13 -8.31
N GLN A 121 -21.11 19.74 -7.15
CA GLN A 121 -22.17 20.30 -6.30
C GLN A 121 -22.83 21.53 -6.91
N ASP A 122 -22.07 22.41 -7.56
CA ASP A 122 -22.62 23.60 -8.21
C ASP A 122 -23.40 23.25 -9.49
N GLN A 123 -22.98 22.20 -10.23
CA GLN A 123 -23.79 21.68 -11.33
C GLN A 123 -25.11 21.07 -10.83
N GLN A 124 -25.12 20.32 -9.72
CA GLN A 124 -26.37 19.79 -9.15
C GLN A 124 -27.30 20.88 -8.60
N LYS A 125 -26.76 21.93 -7.97
CA LYS A 125 -27.54 23.09 -7.54
C LYS A 125 -28.10 23.89 -8.72
N SER A 126 -27.33 24.05 -9.80
CA SER A 126 -27.81 24.76 -10.99
C SER A 126 -28.96 24.03 -11.70
N VAL A 127 -28.94 22.68 -11.76
CA VAL A 127 -30.05 21.86 -12.29
C VAL A 127 -31.31 21.99 -11.43
N LEU A 128 -31.17 22.01 -10.09
CA LEU A 128 -32.30 22.17 -9.17
C LEU A 128 -32.96 23.57 -9.25
N VAL A 129 -32.16 24.63 -9.50
CA VAL A 129 -32.68 26.01 -9.64
C VAL A 129 -33.34 26.25 -11.00
N VAL A 130 -32.90 25.56 -12.07
CA VAL A 130 -33.58 25.60 -13.39
C VAL A 130 -34.91 24.83 -13.35
N ALA A 131 -34.99 23.71 -12.60
CA ALA A 131 -36.23 22.98 -12.39
C ALA A 131 -37.29 23.79 -11.62
N ASN A 132 -36.88 24.55 -10.58
CA ASN A 132 -37.81 25.39 -9.81
C ASN A 132 -38.31 26.62 -10.59
N LYS A 133 -37.51 27.19 -11.50
CA LYS A 133 -37.97 28.32 -12.34
C LYS A 133 -38.97 27.92 -13.44
N GLN A 134 -39.11 26.64 -13.77
CA GLN A 134 -40.12 26.16 -14.72
C GLN A 134 -41.50 25.89 -14.07
N GLN A 135 -41.60 25.89 -12.74
CA GLN A 135 -42.87 25.69 -12.04
C GLN A 135 -43.63 26.99 -11.71
N GLU A 136 -42.97 28.15 -11.69
CA GLU A 136 -43.64 29.44 -11.41
C GLU A 136 -44.23 30.15 -12.66
N VAL A 137 -43.95 29.68 -13.89
CA VAL A 137 -44.47 30.32 -15.11
C VAL A 137 -45.76 29.66 -15.64
N LYS A 138 -46.26 28.58 -15.02
CA LYS A 138 -47.48 27.87 -15.48
C LYS A 138 -48.77 28.18 -14.70
N GLN A 139 -48.81 29.18 -13.83
CA GLN A 139 -50.00 29.47 -13.01
C GLN A 139 -50.68 30.83 -13.24
N HIS A 140 -50.31 31.60 -14.27
CA HIS A 140 -50.93 32.93 -14.50
C HIS A 140 -51.76 33.12 -15.78
N GLU A 141 -52.04 32.08 -16.57
CA GLU A 141 -52.93 32.18 -17.74
C GLU A 141 -54.03 31.12 -17.71
N GLU A 142 -54.93 31.15 -16.72
CA GLU A 142 -56.25 30.47 -16.84
C GLU A 142 -57.24 30.99 -15.78
N THR A 143 -57.45 32.31 -15.73
CA THR A 143 -58.52 32.92 -14.90
C THR A 143 -59.29 34.00 -15.66
N VAL A 144 -59.68 33.74 -16.90
CA VAL A 144 -60.83 34.43 -17.48
C VAL A 144 -61.56 33.44 -18.38
N ILE A 145 -62.88 33.42 -18.30
CA ILE A 145 -63.81 32.61 -19.09
C ILE A 145 -63.97 31.17 -18.58
N SER A 146 -64.89 30.97 -17.65
CA SER A 146 -66.16 30.27 -17.96
C SER A 146 -66.95 30.09 -16.67
N GLY A 147 -67.88 31.00 -16.43
CA GLY A 147 -68.94 30.77 -15.46
C GLY A 147 -69.96 29.83 -16.07
N ALA A 148 -70.27 28.73 -15.38
CA ALA A 148 -71.62 28.16 -15.32
C ALA A 148 -71.64 26.92 -14.42
N LEU A 149 -72.66 26.90 -13.57
CA LEU A 149 -73.43 25.71 -13.17
C LEU A 149 -72.90 24.79 -12.06
N ALA A 150 -73.47 25.03 -10.87
CA ALA A 150 -74.32 24.08 -10.13
C ALA A 150 -73.70 22.93 -9.30
N THR A 151 -73.73 23.16 -7.98
CA THR A 151 -74.35 22.33 -6.91
C THR A 151 -74.23 20.81 -6.91
N GLN A 152 -73.69 20.25 -5.82
CA GLN A 152 -74.39 19.43 -4.78
C GLN A 152 -73.36 18.85 -3.78
N GLN A 153 -73.32 19.34 -2.54
CA GLN A 153 -73.91 18.76 -1.31
C GLN A 153 -73.36 17.41 -0.79
N LYS A 154 -72.70 17.50 0.38
CA LYS A 154 -73.06 16.84 1.67
C LYS A 154 -72.59 15.39 1.96
N LYS A 155 -71.64 15.22 2.90
CA LYS A 155 -71.82 14.66 4.29
C LYS A 155 -70.52 14.08 4.87
N VAL A 156 -70.22 14.49 6.12
CA VAL A 156 -69.84 13.69 7.32
C VAL A 156 -68.56 12.84 7.23
N GLY A 157 -67.59 12.83 8.15
CA GLY A 157 -67.46 13.35 9.51
C GLY A 157 -66.50 12.44 10.32
N LYS A 158 -66.08 12.92 11.51
CA LYS A 158 -65.27 12.32 12.61
C LYS A 158 -63.73 12.41 12.48
N GLU A 159 -63.00 13.16 13.33
CA GLU A 159 -62.79 13.21 14.80
C GLU A 159 -61.78 12.19 15.37
N ARG A 160 -60.81 12.75 16.13
CA ARG A 160 -59.94 12.19 17.22
C ARG A 160 -58.74 11.34 16.78
N GLU A 161 -57.56 11.37 17.40
CA GLU A 161 -57.11 11.58 18.80
C GLU A 161 -55.57 11.83 18.75
N VAL A 162 -54.94 12.85 19.34
CA VAL A 162 -54.50 13.05 20.74
C VAL A 162 -53.58 11.95 21.33
N ASN A 163 -52.27 12.26 21.34
CA ASN A 163 -51.25 12.11 22.40
C ASN A 163 -50.84 10.75 23.03
N LYS A 164 -49.57 10.79 23.49
CA LYS A 164 -48.80 9.90 24.40
C LYS A 164 -48.03 8.80 23.66
N THR A 165 -46.73 8.58 23.87
CA THR A 165 -45.82 8.83 25.02
C THR A 165 -44.40 8.64 24.53
#